data_AF-A0A0Q5VD19-F1
#
_entry.id   AF-A0A0Q5VD19-F1
#
_cell.length_a   1.000
_cell.length_b   1.000
_cell.length_c   1.000
_cell.angle_alpha   90.00
_cell.angle_beta   90.00
_cell.angle_gamma   90.00
#
_symmetry.space_group_name_H-M   'P 1'
#
loop_
_entity.id
_entity.type
_entity.pdbx_description
1 polymer ?
#
loop_
_entity_poly.entity_id
_entity_poly.type
_entity_poly.pdbx_seq_one_letter_code
_entity_poly.pdbx_strand_id
1 'polypeptide(L)'
;MITAGYYIGQLLDDLASIGGQVANRNKVGMTDLTKLLENFYRDIINDIYDHSFRNANEERSNAPGLDLLDDVRGIGIQVTSQGGSAKINETLDVLSGEQLKTYTRIIIMVAGTKQKSYTGLKQEFIDKANFKIDDIWDYTDLCRALVNLPLDKLQGLHQMVSQQVARVKIELEIPNEDGTYASGIEQYAESIPKERISDLKKFTALVHDQTGASDEEVLEFIQTFVSDLKQLPRITREIYEYMWIRRDTKLHNSISSERYKISHPKLERLLERYRNLEGDLRLLSTARLITTYYPSETADGDCFHVLQEGKASGMLDGYGLQFLEKFMTANAIASKKVFVSLDFGDF
;
A
#
# COMPACT_ATOMS: atom_id res chain seq x y z
N MET A 1 6.13 -0.94 12.98
CA MET A 1 4.83 -0.23 12.96
C MET A 1 4.97 0.91 11.97
N ILE A 2 4.29 0.86 10.83
CA ILE A 2 4.29 1.99 9.89
C ILE A 2 3.47 3.11 10.56
N THR A 3 4.06 4.28 10.75
CA THR A 3 3.44 5.40 11.45
C THR A 3 2.68 6.30 10.47
N ALA A 4 1.71 7.10 10.94
CA ALA A 4 1.05 8.11 10.11
C ALA A 4 2.06 9.06 9.43
N GLY A 5 3.16 9.37 10.13
CA GLY A 5 4.26 10.17 9.58
C GLY A 5 4.94 9.55 8.36
N TYR A 6 5.03 8.22 8.26
CA TYR A 6 5.56 7.55 7.07
C TYR A 6 4.65 7.78 5.86
N TYR A 7 3.34 7.55 6.01
CA TYR A 7 2.39 7.74 4.90
C TYR A 7 2.32 9.19 4.44
N ILE A 8 2.32 10.14 5.38
CA ILE A 8 2.33 11.57 5.06
C ILE A 8 3.62 11.94 4.31
N GLY A 9 4.77 11.44 4.77
CA GLY A 9 6.06 11.68 4.10
C GLY A 9 6.09 11.13 2.67
N GLN A 10 5.63 9.89 2.46
CA GLN A 10 5.61 9.30 1.12
C GLN A 10 4.62 10.00 0.18
N LEU A 11 3.43 10.35 0.69
CA LEU A 11 2.44 11.14 -0.06
C LEU A 11 2.99 12.51 -0.46
N LEU A 12 3.72 13.19 0.44
CA LEU A 12 4.39 14.46 0.16
C LEU A 12 5.37 14.33 -1.02
N ASP A 13 6.24 13.33 -0.97
CA ASP A 13 7.27 13.10 -1.98
C ASP A 13 6.64 12.76 -3.35
N ASP A 14 5.61 11.90 -3.35
CA ASP A 14 4.89 11.49 -4.55
C ASP A 14 4.13 12.66 -5.20
N LEU A 15 3.43 13.48 -4.41
CA LEU A 15 2.71 14.66 -4.89
C LEU A 15 3.65 15.71 -5.48
N ALA A 16 4.77 15.99 -4.80
CA ALA A 16 5.78 16.92 -5.29
C ALA A 16 6.44 16.41 -6.59
N SER A 17 6.72 15.11 -6.68
CA SER A 17 7.32 14.48 -7.86
C SER A 17 6.44 14.61 -9.10
N ILE A 18 5.14 14.28 -8.98
CA ILE A 18 4.18 14.40 -10.10
C ILE A 18 4.07 15.85 -10.57
N GLY A 19 3.90 16.80 -9.65
CA GLY A 19 3.77 18.22 -9.99
C GLY A 19 4.95 18.73 -10.80
N GLY A 20 6.18 18.36 -10.41
CA GLY A 20 7.40 18.71 -11.14
C GLY A 20 7.50 18.06 -12.52
N GLN A 21 7.17 16.77 -12.64
CA GLN A 21 7.23 16.04 -13.91
C GLN A 21 6.23 16.60 -14.94
N VAL A 22 5.00 16.88 -14.53
CA VAL A 22 3.97 17.45 -15.42
C VAL A 22 4.35 18.87 -15.85
N ALA A 23 4.84 19.71 -14.92
CA ALA A 23 5.26 21.07 -15.25
C ALA A 23 6.42 21.11 -16.26
N ASN A 24 7.37 20.18 -16.17
CA ASN A 24 8.50 20.11 -17.10
C ASN A 24 8.09 19.62 -18.48
N ARG A 25 7.15 18.67 -18.58
CA ARG A 25 6.76 18.08 -19.88
C ARG A 25 5.67 18.86 -20.62
N ASN A 26 4.85 19.63 -19.91
CA ASN A 26 3.98 20.64 -20.55
C ASN A 26 4.78 21.67 -21.35
N LYS A 27 6.06 21.94 -20.99
CA LYS A 27 6.95 22.82 -21.77
C LYS A 27 7.36 22.23 -23.12
N VAL A 28 7.16 20.92 -23.33
CA VAL A 28 7.53 20.19 -24.56
C VAL A 28 6.29 19.81 -25.39
N GLY A 29 5.10 20.26 -25.01
CA GLY A 29 3.88 20.15 -25.83
C GLY A 29 3.03 18.88 -25.63
N MET A 30 3.30 18.08 -24.60
CA MET A 30 2.47 16.90 -24.27
C MET A 30 1.25 17.29 -23.43
N THR A 31 0.13 17.61 -24.08
CA THR A 31 -1.10 18.11 -23.42
C THR A 31 -1.96 17.03 -22.74
N ASP A 32 -1.85 15.76 -23.13
CA ASP A 32 -2.58 14.63 -22.53
C ASP A 32 -2.27 14.44 -21.03
N LEU A 33 -1.14 14.97 -20.57
CA LEU A 33 -0.73 15.02 -19.17
C LEU A 33 -1.62 15.91 -18.29
N THR A 34 -2.27 16.90 -18.87
CA THR A 34 -3.08 17.86 -18.11
C THR A 34 -4.36 17.20 -17.60
N LYS A 35 -5.04 16.40 -18.45
CA LYS A 35 -6.21 15.61 -18.05
C LYS A 35 -5.89 14.57 -16.98
N LEU A 36 -4.73 13.94 -17.10
CA LEU A 36 -4.24 12.99 -16.11
C LEU A 36 -4.03 13.68 -14.75
N LEU A 37 -3.45 14.88 -14.76
CA LEU A 37 -3.24 15.68 -13.56
C LEU A 37 -4.55 16.18 -12.94
N GLU A 38 -5.53 16.56 -13.76
CA GLU A 38 -6.88 16.91 -13.31
C GLU A 38 -7.54 15.75 -12.57
N ASN A 39 -7.54 14.55 -13.17
CA ASN A 39 -8.12 13.35 -12.55
C ASN A 39 -7.37 12.95 -11.27
N PHE A 40 -6.04 13.08 -11.26
CA PHE A 40 -5.22 12.84 -10.08
C PHE A 40 -5.60 13.76 -8.91
N TYR A 41 -5.70 15.07 -9.14
CA TYR A 41 -6.11 16.00 -8.09
C TYR A 41 -7.57 15.84 -7.69
N ARG A 42 -8.46 15.49 -8.62
CA ARG A 42 -9.85 15.15 -8.32
C ARG A 42 -9.95 14.03 -7.29
N ASP A 43 -9.29 12.91 -7.56
CA ASP A 43 -9.38 11.72 -6.73
C ASP A 43 -8.82 12.00 -5.32
N ILE A 44 -7.71 12.73 -5.23
CA ILE A 44 -7.11 13.13 -3.96
C ILE A 44 -8.01 14.07 -3.17
N ILE A 45 -8.55 15.11 -3.80
CA ILE A 45 -9.39 16.11 -3.12
C ILE A 45 -10.69 15.45 -2.64
N ASN A 46 -11.27 14.56 -3.44
CA ASN A 46 -12.44 13.78 -3.05
C ASN A 46 -12.17 12.96 -1.78
N ASP A 47 -11.04 12.25 -1.73
CA ASP A 47 -10.68 11.42 -0.56
C ASP A 47 -10.36 12.25 0.69
N ILE A 48 -9.63 13.36 0.54
CA ILE A 48 -9.22 14.22 1.67
C ILE A 48 -10.43 14.90 2.31
N TYR A 49 -11.35 15.41 1.50
CA TYR A 49 -12.43 16.28 1.98
C TYR A 49 -13.83 15.64 1.92
N ASP A 50 -13.94 14.36 1.54
CA ASP A 50 -15.20 13.67 1.28
C ASP A 50 -16.08 14.44 0.27
N HIS A 51 -15.46 14.95 -0.79
CA HIS A 51 -16.13 15.67 -1.89
C HIS A 51 -16.48 14.73 -3.03
N SER A 52 -17.24 15.23 -4.00
CA SER A 52 -17.64 14.44 -5.18
C SER A 52 -17.39 15.23 -6.46
N PHE A 53 -16.16 15.75 -6.60
CA PHE A 53 -15.70 16.38 -7.82
C PHE A 53 -15.71 15.39 -8.98
N ARG A 54 -16.24 15.84 -10.12
CA ARG A 54 -16.11 15.20 -11.43
C ARG A 54 -15.25 16.06 -12.35
N ASN A 55 -14.72 15.47 -13.41
CA ASN A 55 -13.98 16.24 -14.42
C ASN A 55 -14.98 16.90 -15.39
N ALA A 56 -14.86 18.21 -15.59
CA ALA A 56 -15.72 19.00 -16.47
C ALA A 56 -15.64 18.53 -17.94
N ASN A 57 -14.47 18.02 -18.34
CA ASN A 57 -14.23 17.50 -19.68
C ASN A 57 -14.98 16.18 -19.99
N GLU A 58 -15.56 15.51 -18.98
CA GLU A 58 -16.38 14.30 -19.19
C GLU A 58 -17.74 14.62 -19.86
N GLU A 59 -18.33 15.78 -19.57
CA GLU A 59 -19.62 16.21 -20.15
C GLU A 59 -19.46 17.15 -21.35
N ARG A 60 -18.47 18.04 -21.30
CA ARG A 60 -18.21 19.03 -22.34
C ARG A 60 -16.72 19.21 -22.53
N SER A 61 -16.21 18.77 -23.68
CA SER A 61 -14.82 19.02 -24.06
C SER A 61 -14.52 20.53 -24.06
N ASN A 62 -13.48 20.94 -23.34
CA ASN A 62 -13.03 22.33 -23.18
C ASN A 62 -14.01 23.23 -22.40
N ALA A 63 -14.46 22.77 -21.23
CA ALA A 63 -15.19 23.64 -20.31
C ALA A 63 -14.35 24.89 -19.97
N PRO A 64 -14.89 26.12 -20.15
CA PRO A 64 -14.11 27.33 -19.98
C PRO A 64 -13.77 27.60 -18.50
N GLY A 65 -12.49 27.55 -18.17
CA GLY A 65 -11.92 28.08 -16.92
C GLY A 65 -12.16 27.28 -15.65
N LEU A 66 -12.80 26.10 -15.70
CA LEU A 66 -12.90 25.15 -14.59
C LEU A 66 -12.71 23.73 -15.11
N ASP A 67 -11.90 22.94 -14.41
CA ASP A 67 -11.59 21.56 -14.78
C ASP A 67 -12.33 20.54 -13.90
N LEU A 68 -12.54 20.84 -12.62
CA LEU A 68 -13.24 19.95 -11.68
C LEU A 68 -14.46 20.65 -11.06
N LEU A 69 -15.57 19.91 -10.95
CA LEU A 69 -16.86 20.46 -10.57
C LEU A 69 -17.48 19.59 -9.46
N ASP A 70 -17.85 20.19 -8.34
CA ASP A 70 -18.70 19.57 -7.32
C ASP A 70 -20.06 20.29 -7.35
N ASP A 71 -21.01 19.67 -8.06
CA ASP A 71 -22.35 20.22 -8.26
C ASP A 71 -23.18 20.28 -6.96
N VAL A 72 -22.85 19.44 -5.98
CA VAL A 72 -23.58 19.36 -4.71
C VAL A 72 -23.18 20.50 -3.79
N ARG A 73 -21.87 20.77 -3.71
CA ARG A 73 -21.31 21.81 -2.84
C ARG A 73 -21.16 23.16 -3.55
N GLY A 74 -21.33 23.20 -4.87
CA GLY A 74 -21.17 24.41 -5.67
C GLY A 74 -19.73 24.92 -5.66
N ILE A 75 -18.77 24.01 -5.81
CA ILE A 75 -17.34 24.33 -5.83
C ILE A 75 -16.77 24.00 -7.21
N GLY A 76 -16.02 24.94 -7.79
CA GLY A 76 -15.29 24.74 -9.03
C GLY A 76 -13.78 24.84 -8.80
N ILE A 77 -13.01 23.95 -9.42
CA ILE A 77 -11.54 23.97 -9.35
C ILE A 77 -10.95 24.09 -10.74
N GLN A 78 -10.04 25.05 -10.92
CA GLN A 78 -9.10 25.05 -12.05
C GLN A 78 -7.80 24.41 -11.59
N VAL A 79 -7.35 23.39 -12.31
CA VAL A 79 -6.03 22.78 -12.15
C VAL A 79 -5.07 23.45 -13.14
N THR A 80 -3.90 23.85 -12.66
CA THR A 80 -2.91 24.51 -13.53
C THR A 80 -1.47 24.23 -13.11
N SER A 81 -0.56 24.12 -14.08
CA SER A 81 0.88 24.09 -13.82
C SER A 81 1.48 25.49 -13.59
N GLN A 82 0.75 26.57 -13.94
CA GLN A 82 1.23 27.95 -13.82
C GLN A 82 0.32 28.78 -12.91
N GLY A 83 0.67 28.87 -11.62
CA GLY A 83 -0.06 29.66 -10.63
C GLY A 83 0.23 31.17 -10.66
N GLY A 84 0.50 31.74 -11.85
CA GLY A 84 0.81 33.16 -12.07
C GLY A 84 -0.41 34.07 -11.82
N SER A 85 -0.20 35.34 -11.40
CA SER A 85 -1.32 36.30 -11.29
C SER A 85 -2.04 36.48 -12.64
N ALA A 86 -1.29 36.48 -13.74
CA ALA A 86 -1.84 36.53 -15.10
C ALA A 86 -2.77 35.34 -15.41
N LYS A 87 -2.35 34.12 -15.06
CA LYS A 87 -3.14 32.91 -15.32
C LYS A 87 -4.43 32.87 -14.49
N ILE A 88 -4.35 33.31 -13.24
CA ILE A 88 -5.52 33.42 -12.37
C ILE A 88 -6.50 34.44 -12.93
N ASN A 89 -6.03 35.63 -13.33
CA ASN A 89 -6.88 36.64 -13.95
C ASN A 89 -7.55 36.11 -15.22
N GLU A 90 -6.82 35.44 -16.12
CA GLU A 90 -7.40 34.78 -17.30
C GLU A 90 -8.52 33.81 -16.93
N THR A 91 -8.27 32.98 -15.90
CA THR A 91 -9.23 31.98 -15.45
C THR A 91 -10.52 32.65 -14.98
N LEU A 92 -10.42 33.64 -14.09
CA LEU A 92 -11.56 34.35 -13.53
C LEU A 92 -12.33 35.20 -14.56
N ASP A 93 -11.64 35.75 -15.56
CA ASP A 93 -12.24 36.52 -16.64
C ASP A 93 -13.14 35.65 -17.51
N VAL A 94 -12.65 34.46 -17.88
CA VAL A 94 -13.33 33.51 -18.77
C VAL A 94 -14.55 32.85 -18.12
N LEU A 95 -14.68 32.87 -16.78
CA LEU A 95 -15.87 32.34 -16.09
C LEU A 95 -17.15 33.10 -16.49
N SER A 96 -18.13 32.32 -16.94
CA SER A 96 -19.47 32.81 -17.29
C SER A 96 -20.32 33.13 -16.05
N GLY A 97 -21.32 34.00 -16.22
CA GLY A 97 -22.25 34.32 -15.15
C GLY A 97 -23.09 33.13 -14.66
N GLU A 98 -23.30 32.11 -15.50
CA GLU A 98 -23.96 30.86 -15.07
C GLU A 98 -23.02 30.02 -14.19
N GLN A 99 -21.75 29.86 -14.59
CA GLN A 99 -20.76 29.16 -13.77
C GLN A 99 -20.59 29.81 -12.40
N LEU A 100 -20.56 31.14 -12.33
CA LEU A 100 -20.44 31.86 -11.06
C LEU A 100 -21.68 31.76 -10.15
N LYS A 101 -22.85 31.44 -10.73
CA LYS A 101 -24.06 31.15 -9.95
C LYS A 101 -24.07 29.72 -9.41
N THR A 102 -23.61 28.76 -10.22
CA THR A 102 -23.56 27.35 -9.85
C THR A 102 -22.39 27.07 -8.88
N TYR A 103 -21.21 27.60 -9.19
CA TYR A 103 -19.98 27.40 -8.44
C TYR A 103 -19.62 28.66 -7.67
N THR A 104 -20.18 28.78 -6.47
CA THR A 104 -20.04 29.96 -5.61
C THR A 104 -18.66 30.09 -4.95
N ARG A 105 -17.87 29.01 -4.95
CA ARG A 105 -16.47 29.00 -4.53
C ARG A 105 -15.59 28.49 -5.66
N ILE A 106 -14.62 29.30 -6.05
CA ILE A 106 -13.64 28.96 -7.09
C ILE A 106 -12.28 28.74 -6.45
N ILE A 107 -11.66 27.61 -6.74
CA ILE A 107 -10.33 27.23 -6.24
C ILE A 107 -9.37 27.12 -7.42
N ILE A 108 -8.14 27.63 -7.25
CA ILE A 108 -7.05 27.43 -8.21
C ILE A 108 -6.06 26.44 -7.61
N MET A 109 -6.03 25.22 -8.14
CA MET A 109 -5.08 24.18 -7.75
C MET A 109 -3.81 24.27 -8.62
N VAL A 110 -2.73 24.76 -8.03
CA VAL A 110 -1.41 24.88 -8.66
C VAL A 110 -0.66 23.56 -8.45
N ALA A 111 -0.36 22.87 -9.55
CA ALA A 111 0.34 21.59 -9.50
C ALA A 111 1.80 21.70 -9.04
N GLY A 112 2.43 22.85 -9.30
CA GLY A 112 3.74 23.19 -8.78
C GLY A 112 3.65 23.84 -7.40
N THR A 113 4.49 24.83 -7.13
CA THR A 113 4.40 25.67 -5.93
C THR A 113 3.67 26.96 -6.26
N LYS A 114 2.74 27.40 -5.39
CA LYS A 114 2.09 28.70 -5.55
C LYS A 114 3.03 29.86 -5.22
N GLN A 115 2.68 31.08 -5.63
CA GLN A 115 3.49 32.26 -5.32
C GLN A 115 3.35 32.64 -3.84
N LYS A 116 4.42 33.22 -3.27
CA LYS A 116 4.37 33.77 -1.91
C LYS A 116 3.42 34.96 -1.77
N SER A 117 3.24 35.73 -2.85
CA SER A 117 2.39 36.92 -2.87
C SER A 117 1.84 37.16 -4.28
N TYR A 118 0.63 37.69 -4.36
CA TYR A 118 -0.10 37.93 -5.60
C TYR A 118 -0.40 39.42 -5.78
N THR A 119 0.54 40.18 -6.36
CA THR A 119 0.42 41.64 -6.54
C THR A 119 -0.24 42.06 -7.85
N GLY A 120 -0.41 41.14 -8.80
CA GLY A 120 -0.95 41.42 -10.14
C GLY A 120 -2.39 40.97 -10.36
N LEU A 121 -3.11 40.57 -9.30
CA LEU A 121 -4.52 40.18 -9.42
C LEU A 121 -5.40 41.42 -9.61
N LYS A 122 -6.35 41.34 -10.54
CA LYS A 122 -7.26 42.45 -10.80
C LYS A 122 -8.49 42.36 -9.90
N GLN A 123 -8.76 43.43 -9.16
CA GLN A 123 -9.89 43.48 -8.21
C GLN A 123 -11.24 43.23 -8.88
N GLU A 124 -11.43 43.72 -10.12
CA GLU A 124 -12.66 43.49 -10.89
C GLU A 124 -13.00 42.00 -11.07
N PHE A 125 -12.00 41.15 -11.27
CA PHE A 125 -12.19 39.71 -11.43
C PHE A 125 -12.36 38.99 -10.10
N ILE A 126 -11.66 39.47 -9.06
CA ILE A 126 -11.83 38.98 -7.69
C ILE A 126 -13.27 39.20 -7.23
N ASP A 127 -13.78 40.43 -7.38
CA ASP A 127 -15.12 40.81 -6.95
C ASP A 127 -16.19 40.07 -7.77
N LYS A 128 -16.00 39.97 -9.10
CA LYS A 128 -16.89 39.22 -10.00
C LYS A 128 -17.07 37.76 -9.55
N ALA A 129 -15.99 37.11 -9.15
CA ALA A 129 -15.99 35.69 -8.79
C ALA A 129 -16.08 35.42 -7.28
N ASN A 130 -16.15 36.46 -6.43
CA ASN A 130 -16.01 36.35 -4.99
C ASN A 130 -14.76 35.53 -4.57
N PHE A 131 -13.67 35.71 -5.31
CA PHE A 131 -12.46 34.90 -5.18
C PHE A 131 -11.63 35.31 -3.96
N LYS A 132 -10.98 34.35 -3.29
CA LYS A 132 -10.06 34.63 -2.18
C LYS A 132 -8.67 34.12 -2.51
N ILE A 133 -7.65 34.83 -2.06
CA ILE A 133 -6.25 34.41 -2.21
C ILE A 133 -6.01 33.05 -1.52
N ASP A 134 -6.72 32.78 -0.42
CA ASP A 134 -6.68 31.49 0.29
C ASP A 134 -7.26 30.31 -0.51
N ASP A 135 -8.03 30.59 -1.58
CA ASP A 135 -8.51 29.59 -2.52
C ASP A 135 -7.49 29.28 -3.63
N ILE A 136 -6.25 29.78 -3.51
CA ILE A 136 -5.11 29.31 -4.31
C ILE A 136 -4.39 28.23 -3.53
N TRP A 137 -4.52 26.99 -4.01
CA TRP A 137 -3.95 25.81 -3.39
C TRP A 137 -2.73 25.31 -4.15
N ASP A 138 -1.81 24.68 -3.44
CA ASP A 138 -0.79 23.81 -4.01
C ASP A 138 -0.71 22.49 -3.23
N TYR A 139 0.24 21.63 -3.61
CA TYR A 139 0.42 20.34 -2.94
C TYR A 139 0.64 20.49 -1.42
N THR A 140 1.23 21.59 -0.94
CA THR A 140 1.46 21.79 0.50
C THR A 140 0.17 22.07 1.25
N ASP A 141 -0.82 22.69 0.61
CA ASP A 141 -2.15 22.90 1.19
C ASP A 141 -2.90 21.57 1.34
N LEU A 142 -2.84 20.70 0.32
CA LEU A 142 -3.38 19.33 0.42
C LEU A 142 -2.67 18.54 1.52
N CYS A 143 -1.34 18.64 1.61
CA CYS A 143 -0.56 17.93 2.63
C CYS A 143 -0.87 18.39 4.05
N ARG A 144 -1.21 19.67 4.27
CA ARG A 144 -1.67 20.15 5.57
C ARG A 144 -3.00 19.51 5.98
N ALA A 145 -3.88 19.22 5.02
CA ALA A 145 -5.11 18.48 5.30
C ALA A 145 -4.83 17.00 5.64
N LEU A 146 -3.79 16.38 5.05
CA LEU A 146 -3.41 14.99 5.33
C LEU A 146 -3.06 14.74 6.80
N VAL A 147 -2.46 15.72 7.49
CA VAL A 147 -2.02 15.58 8.89
C VAL A 147 -3.17 15.18 9.82
N ASN A 148 -4.40 15.58 9.49
CA ASN A 148 -5.57 15.34 10.32
C ASN A 148 -6.41 14.13 9.86
N LEU A 149 -5.97 13.39 8.84
CA LEU A 149 -6.72 12.24 8.34
C LEU A 149 -6.52 11.00 9.22
N PRO A 150 -7.58 10.19 9.41
CA PRO A 150 -7.47 8.87 10.00
C PRO A 150 -6.47 7.97 9.26
N LEU A 151 -5.80 7.06 9.99
CA LEU A 151 -4.74 6.20 9.44
C LEU A 151 -5.22 5.31 8.30
N ASP A 152 -6.45 4.81 8.38
CA ASP A 152 -7.12 4.01 7.35
C ASP A 152 -7.34 4.80 6.05
N LYS A 153 -7.75 6.07 6.15
CA LYS A 153 -7.83 6.99 5.01
C LYS A 153 -6.45 7.29 4.43
N LEU A 154 -5.45 7.55 5.27
CA LEU A 154 -4.07 7.78 4.83
C LEU A 154 -3.50 6.57 4.08
N GLN A 155 -3.79 5.36 4.53
CA GLN A 155 -3.41 4.12 3.85
C GLN A 155 -4.12 3.95 2.50
N GLY A 156 -5.43 4.23 2.45
CA GLY A 156 -6.21 4.24 1.21
C GLY A 156 -5.62 5.20 0.18
N LEU A 157 -5.46 6.45 0.59
CA LEU A 157 -4.92 7.51 -0.26
C LEU A 157 -3.50 7.22 -0.72
N HIS A 158 -2.63 6.76 0.18
CA HIS A 158 -1.27 6.34 -0.18
C HIS A 158 -1.27 5.25 -1.25
N GLN A 159 -2.09 4.20 -1.09
CA GLN A 159 -2.17 3.14 -2.08
C GLN A 159 -2.64 3.67 -3.44
N MET A 160 -3.68 4.51 -3.45
CA MET A 160 -4.19 5.12 -4.68
C MET A 160 -3.13 6.00 -5.36
N VAL A 161 -2.52 6.91 -4.60
CA VAL A 161 -1.50 7.83 -5.11
C VAL A 161 -0.30 7.05 -5.64
N SER A 162 0.24 6.08 -4.90
CA SER A 162 1.38 5.29 -5.36
C SER A 162 1.06 4.49 -6.63
N GLN A 163 -0.16 3.95 -6.78
CA GLN A 163 -0.59 3.28 -8.00
C GLN A 163 -0.70 4.24 -9.19
N GLN A 164 -1.31 5.41 -8.98
CA GLN A 164 -1.41 6.43 -10.03
C GLN A 164 -0.02 6.95 -10.40
N VAL A 165 0.85 7.26 -9.44
CA VAL A 165 2.25 7.68 -9.67
C VAL A 165 3.01 6.62 -10.47
N ALA A 166 2.90 5.34 -10.11
CA ALA A 166 3.56 4.26 -10.83
C ALA A 166 3.08 4.17 -12.28
N ARG A 167 1.76 4.21 -12.50
CA ARG A 167 1.15 4.22 -13.83
C ARG A 167 1.63 5.42 -14.66
N VAL A 168 1.60 6.61 -14.07
CA VAL A 168 2.06 7.85 -14.71
C VAL A 168 3.54 7.76 -15.06
N LYS A 169 4.39 7.28 -14.15
CA LYS A 169 5.82 7.11 -14.44
C LYS A 169 6.07 6.12 -15.58
N ILE A 170 5.36 4.98 -15.59
CA ILE A 170 5.50 3.94 -16.62
C ILE A 170 4.97 4.43 -17.99
N GLU A 171 3.77 5.00 -18.04
CA GLU A 171 3.16 5.50 -19.29
C GLU A 171 3.98 6.62 -19.93
N LEU A 172 4.77 7.33 -19.13
CA LEU A 172 5.55 8.49 -19.56
C LEU A 172 7.05 8.18 -19.68
N GLU A 173 7.47 6.95 -19.46
CA GLU A 173 8.88 6.60 -19.59
C GLU A 173 9.27 6.49 -21.07
N ILE A 174 10.31 7.24 -21.46
CA ILE A 174 10.88 7.11 -22.80
C ILE A 174 11.85 5.94 -22.73
N PRO A 175 11.68 4.89 -23.55
CA PRO A 175 12.61 3.78 -23.58
C PRO A 175 14.01 4.28 -23.93
N ASN A 176 15.01 3.69 -23.28
CA ASN A 176 16.42 3.90 -23.60
C ASN A 176 16.72 3.46 -25.04
N GLU A 177 17.89 3.84 -25.56
CA GLU A 177 18.31 3.51 -26.94
C GLU A 177 18.27 2.00 -27.26
N ASP A 178 18.32 1.15 -26.24
CA ASP A 178 18.27 -0.32 -26.34
C ASP A 178 16.84 -0.90 -26.16
N GLY A 179 15.82 -0.06 -26.01
CA GLY A 179 14.43 -0.48 -25.78
C GLY A 179 14.13 -0.90 -24.34
N THR A 180 15.06 -0.73 -23.40
CA THR A 180 14.81 -0.94 -21.97
C THR A 180 14.16 0.29 -21.35
N TYR A 181 13.34 0.07 -20.31
CA TYR A 181 12.77 1.14 -19.50
C TYR A 181 13.62 1.27 -18.23
N ALA A 182 13.92 2.49 -17.79
CA ALA A 182 14.72 2.70 -16.57
C ALA A 182 13.91 2.38 -15.30
N SER A 183 12.58 2.31 -15.39
CA SER A 183 11.66 2.04 -14.32
C SER A 183 10.97 0.68 -14.57
N GLY A 184 11.21 -0.26 -13.66
CA GLY A 184 10.62 -1.60 -13.66
C GLY A 184 9.59 -1.75 -12.54
N ILE A 185 8.73 -2.77 -12.60
CA ILE A 185 7.79 -3.06 -11.49
C ILE A 185 8.54 -3.42 -10.20
N GLU A 186 9.79 -3.87 -10.33
CA GLU A 186 10.70 -4.25 -9.27
C GLU A 186 10.98 -3.11 -8.29
N GLN A 187 10.92 -1.85 -8.73
CA GLN A 187 11.13 -0.69 -7.85
C GLN A 187 9.95 -0.46 -6.89
N TYR A 188 8.76 -0.97 -7.23
CA TYR A 188 7.55 -0.91 -6.41
C TYR A 188 7.29 -2.22 -5.66
N ALA A 189 7.96 -3.30 -6.08
CA ALA A 189 7.88 -4.60 -5.45
C ALA A 189 8.77 -4.66 -4.20
N GLU A 190 8.36 -5.47 -3.22
CA GLU A 190 9.22 -5.79 -2.10
C GLU A 190 10.46 -6.55 -2.59
N SER A 191 11.65 -6.17 -2.10
CA SER A 191 12.87 -6.92 -2.38
C SER A 191 12.81 -8.32 -1.77
N ILE A 192 13.25 -9.33 -2.52
CA ILE A 192 13.38 -10.69 -1.99
C ILE A 192 14.30 -10.68 -0.76
N PRO A 193 13.87 -11.21 0.40
CA PRO A 193 14.66 -11.19 1.63
C PRO A 193 15.93 -12.02 1.47
N LYS A 194 17.01 -11.58 2.12
CA LYS A 194 18.23 -12.36 2.26
C LYS A 194 18.15 -13.23 3.52
N GLU A 195 18.22 -14.53 3.32
CA GLU A 195 18.29 -15.54 4.36
C GLU A 195 19.70 -15.61 4.98
N ARG A 196 19.75 -16.03 6.25
CA ARG A 196 21.00 -16.37 6.94
C ARG A 196 20.84 -17.76 7.53
N ILE A 197 21.62 -18.71 7.04
CA ILE A 197 21.63 -20.10 7.53
C ILE A 197 23.03 -20.39 8.09
N SER A 198 23.11 -20.91 9.32
CA SER A 198 24.35 -21.34 9.98
C SER A 198 24.82 -22.70 9.45
N ASP A 199 25.70 -23.40 10.19
CA ASP A 199 26.04 -24.80 9.93
C ASP A 199 25.00 -25.79 10.49
N LEU A 200 23.93 -25.29 11.13
CA LEU A 200 22.79 -26.05 11.69
C LEU A 200 23.17 -27.12 12.72
N LYS A 201 24.43 -27.19 13.19
CA LYS A 201 24.92 -28.32 14.00
C LYS A 201 24.12 -28.53 15.28
N LYS A 202 23.70 -27.45 15.95
CA LYS A 202 22.98 -27.56 17.22
C LYS A 202 21.56 -28.05 16.97
N PHE A 203 20.92 -27.56 15.92
CA PHE A 203 19.60 -27.99 15.51
C PHE A 203 19.62 -29.45 15.04
N THR A 204 20.56 -29.83 14.18
CA THR A 204 20.72 -31.20 13.70
C THR A 204 20.95 -32.18 14.85
N ALA A 205 21.78 -31.84 15.83
CA ALA A 205 21.98 -32.69 17.00
C ALA A 205 20.68 -32.94 17.78
N LEU A 206 19.81 -31.93 17.91
CA LEU A 206 18.51 -32.07 18.60
C LEU A 206 17.53 -32.94 17.80
N VAL A 207 17.52 -32.83 16.48
CA VAL A 207 16.63 -33.61 15.60
C VAL A 207 17.11 -35.06 15.53
N HIS A 208 18.40 -35.27 15.25
CA HIS A 208 19.03 -36.61 15.20
C HIS A 208 18.79 -37.40 16.50
N ASP A 209 18.92 -36.78 17.68
CA ASP A 209 18.64 -37.44 18.96
C ASP A 209 17.19 -37.95 19.10
N GLN A 210 16.24 -37.31 18.42
CA GLN A 210 14.81 -37.64 18.54
C GLN A 210 14.27 -38.53 17.42
N THR A 211 14.82 -38.42 16.21
CA THR A 211 14.30 -39.09 15.01
C THR A 211 15.32 -39.98 14.31
N GLY A 212 16.62 -39.81 14.60
CA GLY A 212 17.70 -40.41 13.82
C GLY A 212 17.92 -39.79 12.44
N ALA A 213 17.32 -38.62 12.16
CA ALA A 213 17.47 -37.95 10.87
C ALA A 213 18.92 -37.52 10.61
N SER A 214 19.36 -37.62 9.35
CA SER A 214 20.71 -37.24 8.94
C SER A 214 20.89 -35.72 8.83
N ASP A 215 22.14 -35.27 8.81
CA ASP A 215 22.49 -33.87 8.59
C ASP A 215 21.92 -33.35 7.26
N GLU A 216 21.89 -34.19 6.22
CA GLU A 216 21.31 -33.86 4.91
C GLU A 216 19.79 -33.66 4.99
N GLU A 217 19.06 -34.53 5.69
CA GLU A 217 17.60 -34.42 5.83
C GLU A 217 17.20 -33.15 6.59
N VAL A 218 17.95 -32.80 7.64
CA VAL A 218 17.73 -31.56 8.40
C VAL A 218 18.06 -30.33 7.56
N LEU A 219 19.13 -30.37 6.78
CA LEU A 219 19.50 -29.27 5.89
C LEU A 219 18.44 -29.07 4.79
N GLU A 220 17.97 -30.16 4.16
CA GLU A 220 16.95 -30.13 3.13
C GLU A 220 15.62 -29.56 3.67
N PHE A 221 15.25 -29.98 4.90
CA PHE A 221 14.11 -29.43 5.62
C PHE A 221 14.20 -27.91 5.77
N ILE A 222 15.31 -27.39 6.33
CA ILE A 222 15.48 -25.96 6.56
C ILE A 222 15.52 -25.19 5.24
N GLN A 223 16.22 -25.69 4.23
CA GLN A 223 16.32 -25.02 2.93
C GLN A 223 14.95 -24.94 2.22
N THR A 224 14.17 -26.03 2.27
CA THR A 224 12.84 -26.07 1.65
C THR A 224 11.87 -25.15 2.39
N PHE A 225 11.89 -25.17 3.72
CA PHE A 225 11.04 -24.30 4.54
C PHE A 225 11.39 -22.81 4.34
N VAL A 226 12.68 -22.46 4.32
CA VAL A 226 13.15 -21.09 4.02
C VAL A 226 12.77 -20.68 2.61
N SER A 227 12.90 -21.56 1.62
CA SER A 227 12.53 -21.29 0.23
C SER A 227 11.04 -20.97 0.09
N ASP A 228 10.16 -21.78 0.70
CA ASP A 228 8.71 -21.54 0.66
C ASP A 228 8.33 -20.21 1.35
N LEU A 229 8.94 -19.88 2.49
CA LEU A 229 8.73 -18.58 3.15
C LEU A 229 9.29 -17.41 2.32
N LYS A 230 10.45 -17.58 1.66
CA LYS A 230 11.13 -16.54 0.88
C LYS A 230 10.33 -16.07 -0.34
N GLN A 231 9.45 -16.92 -0.88
CA GLN A 231 8.54 -16.56 -1.98
C GLN A 231 7.37 -15.68 -1.53
N LEU A 232 7.14 -15.54 -0.22
CA LEU A 232 6.01 -14.80 0.32
C LEU A 232 6.37 -13.34 0.63
N PRO A 233 5.43 -12.39 0.40
CA PRO A 233 5.56 -11.02 0.90
C PRO A 233 5.85 -11.02 2.40
N ARG A 234 6.63 -10.05 2.88
CA ARG A 234 6.95 -9.93 4.32
C ARG A 234 5.69 -9.87 5.17
N ILE A 235 4.66 -9.15 4.72
CA ILE A 235 3.41 -9.05 5.50
C ILE A 235 2.76 -10.42 5.67
N THR A 236 2.74 -11.25 4.62
CA THR A 236 2.24 -12.62 4.67
C THR A 236 3.02 -13.50 5.65
N ARG A 237 4.36 -13.33 5.71
CA ARG A 237 5.20 -13.97 6.73
C ARG A 237 4.91 -13.47 8.15
N GLU A 238 4.63 -12.18 8.32
CA GLU A 238 4.20 -11.63 9.62
C GLU A 238 2.84 -12.20 10.04
N ILE A 239 1.91 -12.47 9.11
CA ILE A 239 0.65 -13.16 9.41
C ILE A 239 0.92 -14.59 9.88
N TYR A 240 1.76 -15.35 9.17
CA TYR A 240 2.14 -16.71 9.59
C TYR A 240 2.75 -16.73 10.99
N GLU A 241 3.66 -15.81 11.29
CA GLU A 241 4.28 -15.68 12.61
C GLU A 241 3.28 -15.24 13.70
N TYR A 242 2.33 -14.37 13.35
CA TYR A 242 1.27 -13.97 14.26
C TYR A 242 0.32 -15.14 14.57
N MET A 243 -0.03 -15.94 13.56
CA MET A 243 -0.80 -17.18 13.73
C MET A 243 -0.04 -18.16 14.63
N TRP A 244 1.28 -18.28 14.46
CA TRP A 244 2.14 -19.07 15.33
C TRP A 244 2.02 -18.63 16.78
N ILE A 245 2.21 -17.34 17.09
CA ILE A 245 2.15 -16.82 18.46
C ILE A 245 0.75 -16.98 19.06
N ARG A 246 -0.30 -16.76 18.25
CA ARG A 246 -1.69 -16.65 18.71
C ARG A 246 -2.48 -17.95 18.59
N ARG A 247 -1.83 -19.05 18.21
CA ARG A 247 -2.41 -20.39 18.12
C ARG A 247 -3.13 -20.81 19.41
N ASP A 248 -4.12 -21.67 19.26
CA ASP A 248 -4.94 -22.16 20.37
C ASP A 248 -4.17 -23.23 21.16
N THR A 249 -4.10 -23.07 22.49
CA THR A 249 -3.23 -23.88 23.37
C THR A 249 -3.90 -25.13 23.94
N LYS A 250 -5.22 -25.31 23.78
CA LYS A 250 -5.97 -26.47 24.28
C LYS A 250 -6.81 -27.04 23.14
N LEU A 251 -6.60 -28.32 22.83
CA LEU A 251 -7.36 -29.09 21.86
C LEU A 251 -8.36 -29.98 22.60
N HIS A 252 -9.59 -30.07 22.09
CA HIS A 252 -10.54 -31.08 22.54
C HIS A 252 -10.04 -32.49 22.16
N ASN A 253 -10.19 -33.43 23.09
CA ASN A 253 -10.02 -34.88 23.01
C ASN A 253 -9.88 -35.51 21.60
N SER A 254 -8.71 -35.39 20.97
CA SER A 254 -8.30 -36.31 19.92
C SER A 254 -6.78 -36.35 19.80
N ILE A 255 -6.31 -37.52 19.41
CA ILE A 255 -4.95 -38.03 19.47
C ILE A 255 -4.06 -37.28 18.45
N SER A 256 -3.00 -36.65 18.94
CA SER A 256 -1.78 -36.22 18.22
C SER A 256 -1.86 -35.31 16.98
N SER A 257 -2.99 -35.05 16.33
CA SER A 257 -3.01 -34.51 14.95
C SER A 257 -3.25 -33.00 14.77
N GLU A 258 -3.53 -32.22 15.81
CA GLU A 258 -3.92 -30.79 15.65
C GLU A 258 -2.97 -29.78 16.34
N ARG A 259 -1.65 -30.04 16.31
CA ARG A 259 -0.68 -29.04 16.81
C ARG A 259 -0.65 -27.84 15.86
N TYR A 260 -0.58 -26.62 16.39
CA TYR A 260 -0.56 -25.36 15.63
C TYR A 260 -1.88 -24.93 14.96
N LYS A 261 -3.01 -25.15 15.63
CA LYS A 261 -4.32 -24.67 15.21
C LYS A 261 -4.61 -23.22 15.63
N ILE A 262 -5.30 -22.45 14.78
CA ILE A 262 -5.86 -21.15 15.13
C ILE A 262 -7.27 -20.99 14.53
N SER A 263 -8.24 -20.61 15.36
CA SER A 263 -9.60 -20.27 14.93
C SER A 263 -9.60 -19.10 13.92
N HIS A 264 -10.31 -19.28 12.80
CA HIS A 264 -10.47 -18.25 11.78
C HIS A 264 -11.26 -17.03 12.30
N PRO A 265 -12.45 -17.19 12.95
CA PRO A 265 -13.16 -16.06 13.57
C PRO A 265 -12.36 -15.30 14.64
N LYS A 266 -11.39 -15.96 15.30
CA LYS A 266 -10.46 -15.31 16.22
C LYS A 266 -9.45 -14.45 15.47
N LEU A 267 -8.89 -14.98 14.37
CA LEU A 267 -7.92 -14.27 13.55
C LEU A 267 -8.54 -13.02 12.90
N GLU A 268 -9.74 -13.14 12.32
CA GLU A 268 -10.49 -12.02 11.73
C GLU A 268 -10.69 -10.89 12.75
N ARG A 269 -11.13 -11.22 13.98
CA ARG A 269 -11.33 -10.20 15.03
C ARG A 269 -10.03 -9.57 15.51
N LEU A 270 -8.95 -10.35 15.61
CA LEU A 270 -7.65 -9.85 16.03
C LEU A 270 -7.00 -8.95 14.98
N LEU A 271 -7.36 -9.14 13.71
CA LEU A 271 -6.82 -8.42 12.56
C LEU A 271 -7.92 -7.64 11.82
N GLU A 272 -8.95 -7.18 12.52
CA GLU A 272 -10.12 -6.50 11.92
C GLU A 272 -9.72 -5.27 11.08
N ARG A 273 -8.65 -4.56 11.48
CA ARG A 273 -8.13 -3.39 10.77
C ARG A 273 -7.19 -3.74 9.62
N TYR A 274 -6.86 -5.02 9.42
CA TYR A 274 -6.01 -5.49 8.35
C TYR A 274 -6.83 -5.73 7.08
N ARG A 275 -6.53 -4.95 6.04
CA ARG A 275 -7.39 -4.82 4.84
C ARG A 275 -7.60 -6.11 4.05
N ASN A 276 -6.65 -7.06 4.06
CA ASN A 276 -6.67 -8.20 3.13
C ASN A 276 -6.22 -9.52 3.77
N LEU A 277 -6.78 -9.89 4.93
CA LEU A 277 -6.46 -11.16 5.59
C LEU A 277 -6.65 -12.36 4.66
N GLU A 278 -7.77 -12.41 3.94
CA GLU A 278 -8.09 -13.50 3.01
C GLU A 278 -7.08 -13.65 1.88
N GLY A 279 -6.50 -12.54 1.39
CA GLY A 279 -5.43 -12.59 0.40
C GLY A 279 -4.20 -13.31 0.93
N ASP A 280 -3.76 -12.96 2.13
CA ASP A 280 -2.60 -13.60 2.77
C ASP A 280 -2.86 -15.05 3.15
N LEU A 281 -4.06 -15.38 3.64
CA LEU A 281 -4.43 -16.76 3.93
C LEU A 281 -4.40 -17.64 2.67
N ARG A 282 -4.85 -17.13 1.51
CA ARG A 282 -4.71 -17.83 0.22
C ARG A 282 -3.26 -18.03 -0.20
N LEU A 283 -2.39 -17.04 0.00
CA LEU A 283 -0.96 -17.15 -0.29
C LEU A 283 -0.31 -18.23 0.59
N LEU A 284 -0.59 -18.22 1.89
CA LEU A 284 -0.10 -19.23 2.83
C LEU A 284 -0.60 -20.63 2.51
N SER A 285 -1.87 -20.78 2.13
CA SER A 285 -2.45 -22.05 1.73
C SER A 285 -1.84 -22.57 0.42
N THR A 286 -1.59 -21.70 -0.56
CA THR A 286 -0.92 -22.03 -1.82
C THR A 286 0.51 -22.49 -1.59
N ALA A 287 1.22 -21.85 -0.64
CA ALA A 287 2.55 -22.26 -0.20
C ALA A 287 2.53 -23.52 0.69
N ARG A 288 1.35 -24.09 0.99
CA ARG A 288 1.14 -25.23 1.90
C ARG A 288 1.64 -24.99 3.32
N LEU A 289 1.81 -23.73 3.71
CA LEU A 289 2.21 -23.35 5.08
C LEU A 289 1.00 -23.34 6.02
N ILE A 290 -0.22 -23.34 5.49
CA ILE A 290 -1.42 -23.59 6.28
C ILE A 290 -2.35 -24.57 5.56
N THR A 291 -3.13 -25.31 6.35
CA THR A 291 -4.31 -26.03 5.88
C THR A 291 -5.54 -25.41 6.54
N THR A 292 -6.52 -25.01 5.74
CA THR A 292 -7.79 -24.45 6.22
C THR A 292 -8.81 -25.57 6.26
N TYR A 293 -9.51 -25.68 7.39
CA TYR A 293 -10.63 -26.58 7.57
C TYR A 293 -11.90 -25.77 7.72
N TYR A 294 -12.88 -26.04 6.87
CA TYR A 294 -14.15 -25.35 6.86
C TYR A 294 -15.15 -26.00 7.82
N PRO A 295 -16.19 -25.27 8.27
CA PRO A 295 -17.25 -25.81 9.13
C PRO A 295 -17.89 -27.10 8.63
N SER A 296 -17.97 -27.29 7.31
CA SER A 296 -18.50 -28.51 6.69
C SER A 296 -17.60 -29.74 6.84
N GLU A 297 -16.32 -29.52 7.17
CA GLU A 297 -15.27 -30.54 7.24
C GLU A 297 -14.90 -30.89 8.70
N THR A 298 -15.46 -30.17 9.67
CA THR A 298 -15.08 -30.27 11.08
C THR A 298 -16.27 -30.74 11.93
N ALA A 299 -16.02 -31.63 12.89
CA ALA A 299 -17.06 -32.14 13.78
C ALA A 299 -17.66 -31.03 14.68
N ASP A 300 -16.88 -29.98 14.95
CA ASP A 300 -17.25 -28.87 15.82
C ASP A 300 -17.96 -27.72 15.07
N GLY A 301 -18.05 -27.78 13.73
CA GLY A 301 -18.70 -26.74 12.92
C GLY A 301 -17.93 -25.41 12.85
N ASP A 302 -16.66 -25.40 13.26
CA ASP A 302 -15.82 -24.20 13.28
C ASP A 302 -14.83 -24.18 12.12
N CYS A 303 -14.56 -22.97 11.61
CA CYS A 303 -13.48 -22.71 10.65
C CYS A 303 -12.15 -22.47 11.38
N PHE A 304 -11.09 -23.17 10.99
CA PHE A 304 -9.76 -22.99 11.56
C PHE A 304 -8.63 -23.23 10.56
N HIS A 305 -7.45 -22.74 10.89
CA HIS A 305 -6.22 -22.96 10.14
C HIS A 305 -5.21 -23.74 10.97
N VAL A 306 -4.55 -24.72 10.36
CA VAL A 306 -3.44 -25.48 10.96
C VAL A 306 -2.15 -25.06 10.26
N LEU A 307 -1.15 -24.59 11.01
CA LEU A 307 0.16 -24.25 10.46
C LEU A 307 0.92 -25.53 10.09
N GLN A 308 1.70 -25.45 9.01
CA GLN A 308 2.45 -26.54 8.39
C GLN A 308 3.85 -26.04 7.99
N GLU A 309 4.74 -26.96 7.61
CA GLU A 309 6.10 -26.71 7.13
C GLU A 309 6.18 -26.54 5.60
N GLY A 310 5.06 -26.28 4.92
CA GLY A 310 5.06 -26.13 3.47
C GLY A 310 5.40 -27.44 2.78
N LYS A 311 6.26 -27.39 1.76
CA LYS A 311 6.76 -28.58 1.06
C LYS A 311 7.75 -29.38 1.90
N ALA A 312 8.28 -28.82 2.99
CA ALA A 312 9.23 -29.50 3.87
C ALA A 312 8.56 -30.55 4.79
N SER A 313 7.22 -30.60 4.83
CA SER A 313 6.45 -31.48 5.71
C SER A 313 6.83 -32.96 5.58
N GLY A 314 7.25 -33.42 4.39
CA GLY A 314 7.65 -34.82 4.16
C GLY A 314 9.04 -35.20 4.65
N MET A 315 9.88 -34.24 5.08
CA MET A 315 11.30 -34.48 5.40
C MET A 315 11.53 -34.88 6.87
N LEU A 316 10.62 -34.55 7.78
CA LEU A 316 10.72 -34.84 9.21
C LEU A 316 9.41 -35.45 9.75
N ASP A 317 8.76 -36.31 8.94
CA ASP A 317 7.47 -36.95 9.27
C ASP A 317 6.35 -35.98 9.69
N GLY A 318 6.38 -34.73 9.22
CA GLY A 318 5.42 -33.69 9.58
C GLY A 318 5.59 -33.13 11.01
N TYR A 319 6.75 -33.34 11.64
CA TYR A 319 7.07 -32.83 12.98
C TYR A 319 8.11 -31.68 12.96
N GLY A 320 8.38 -31.10 11.79
CA GLY A 320 9.41 -30.07 11.63
C GLY A 320 9.15 -28.82 12.49
N LEU A 321 7.91 -28.33 12.54
CA LEU A 321 7.51 -27.20 13.38
C LEU A 321 7.71 -27.50 14.87
N GLN A 322 7.51 -28.76 15.30
CA GLN A 322 7.75 -29.18 16.68
C GLN A 322 9.23 -29.10 17.04
N PHE A 323 10.12 -29.53 16.15
CA PHE A 323 11.55 -29.42 16.39
C PHE A 323 12.00 -27.96 16.39
N LEU A 324 11.50 -27.15 15.45
CA LEU A 324 11.74 -25.71 15.44
C LEU A 324 11.27 -25.05 16.74
N GLU A 325 10.05 -25.34 17.22
CA GLU A 325 9.52 -24.80 18.47
C GLU A 325 10.41 -25.18 19.67
N LYS A 326 10.76 -26.46 19.78
CA LYS A 326 11.57 -26.97 20.89
C LYS A 326 12.94 -26.31 20.91
N PHE A 327 13.59 -26.20 19.75
CA PHE A 327 14.90 -25.58 19.63
C PHE A 327 14.85 -24.07 19.89
N MET A 328 13.89 -23.36 19.30
CA MET A 328 13.71 -21.92 19.51
C MET A 328 13.45 -21.60 20.98
N THR A 329 12.59 -22.40 21.64
CA THR A 329 12.27 -22.22 23.06
C THR A 329 13.49 -22.46 23.95
N ALA A 330 14.24 -23.53 23.70
CA ALA A 330 15.42 -23.88 24.47
C ALA A 330 16.55 -22.83 24.37
N ASN A 331 16.65 -22.15 23.23
CA ASN A 331 17.69 -21.16 22.95
C ASN A 331 17.19 -19.70 23.01
N ALA A 332 15.95 -19.46 23.47
CA ALA A 332 15.33 -18.14 23.52
C ALA A 332 15.35 -17.37 22.18
N ILE A 333 15.18 -18.09 21.06
CA ILE A 333 15.13 -17.53 19.72
C ILE A 333 13.70 -17.05 19.43
N ALA A 334 13.55 -15.80 19.02
CA ALA A 334 12.24 -15.24 18.66
C ALA A 334 11.72 -15.82 17.33
N SER A 335 10.45 -16.22 17.28
CA SER A 335 9.77 -16.69 16.06
C SER A 335 9.86 -15.70 14.91
N LYS A 336 9.79 -14.39 15.19
CA LYS A 336 9.95 -13.33 14.20
C LYS A 336 11.31 -13.37 13.48
N LYS A 337 12.38 -13.73 14.19
CA LYS A 337 13.72 -13.87 13.60
C LYS A 337 13.75 -15.00 12.56
N VAL A 338 13.06 -16.09 12.84
CA VAL A 338 13.02 -17.29 12.01
C VAL A 338 12.04 -17.13 10.85
N PHE A 339 10.76 -16.87 11.12
CA PHE A 339 9.70 -16.88 10.10
C PHE A 339 9.65 -15.61 9.25
N VAL A 340 10.07 -14.46 9.79
CA VAL A 340 9.98 -13.16 9.09
C VAL A 340 11.36 -12.69 8.62
N SER A 341 12.40 -12.78 9.43
CA SER A 341 13.75 -12.38 9.01
C SER A 341 14.51 -13.46 8.27
N LEU A 342 14.03 -14.72 8.28
CA LEU A 342 14.72 -15.88 7.69
C LEU A 342 16.16 -16.03 8.20
N ASP A 343 16.37 -15.73 9.49
CA ASP A 343 17.67 -15.79 10.15
C ASP A 343 17.74 -16.99 11.10
N PHE A 344 18.39 -18.04 10.60
CA PHE A 344 18.75 -19.28 11.27
C PHE A 344 20.20 -19.25 11.74
N GLY A 345 20.81 -18.07 11.93
CA GLY A 345 22.22 -17.94 12.33
C GLY A 345 22.57 -18.54 13.70
N ASP A 346 21.58 -18.78 14.57
CA ASP A 346 21.75 -19.39 15.90
C ASP A 346 21.44 -20.91 15.93
N PHE A 347 21.05 -21.49 14.79
CA PHE A 347 20.65 -22.90 14.65
C PHE A 347 21.85 -23.84 14.55
#